data_AF-A0A7W0WF98-F1
#
_entry.id   AF-A0A7W0WF98-F1
#
_cell.length_a   1.000
_cell.length_b   1.000
_cell.length_c   1.000
_cell.angle_alpha   90.00
_cell.angle_beta   90.00
_cell.angle_gamma   90.00
#
_symmetry.space_group_name_H-M   'P 1'
#
loop_
_entity.id
_entity.type
_entity.pdbx_description
1 polymer ?
#
loop_
_entity_poly.entity_id
_entity_poly.type
_entity_poly.pdbx_seq_one_letter_code
_entity_poly.pdbx_strand_id
1 'polypeptide(L)'
;MVKEITDQYAAAWIEARGQVQTNVGGVGRSRPQVRVTALDPAVPNALAECFGLGKTDTFNPRTAPHLTLYVWQVRGKAAADVLERTVPYMVSDIRRDVEYILERRRPAQNGVHR
;
A
#
# COMPACT_ATOMS: atom_id res chain seq x y z
N MET A 1 4.67 -17.75 18.78
CA MET A 1 4.43 -16.33 19.12
C MET A 1 4.80 -15.52 17.90
N VAL A 2 3.83 -15.10 17.10
CA VAL A 2 4.09 -14.27 15.92
C VAL A 2 4.22 -12.83 16.41
N LYS A 3 5.36 -12.20 16.16
CA LYS A 3 5.55 -10.78 16.50
C LYS A 3 4.80 -9.98 15.44
N GLU A 4 3.68 -9.37 15.84
CA GLU A 4 2.99 -8.39 14.99
C GLU A 4 3.95 -7.21 14.74
N ILE A 5 4.18 -6.89 13.47
CA ILE A 5 4.96 -5.71 13.08
C ILE A 5 4.12 -4.45 13.30
N THR A 6 4.78 -3.30 13.47
CA THR A 6 4.08 -2.03 13.72
C THR A 6 3.77 -1.27 12.44
N ASP A 7 2.88 -0.27 12.52
CA ASP A 7 2.61 0.65 11.42
C ASP A 7 3.85 1.45 10.98
N GLN A 8 4.80 1.73 11.89
CA GLN A 8 6.09 2.33 11.52
C GLN A 8 6.94 1.40 10.67
N TYR A 9 7.00 0.13 11.04
CA TYR A 9 7.73 -0.88 10.29
C TYR A 9 7.10 -1.12 8.91
N ALA A 10 5.77 -1.17 8.84
CA ALA A 10 5.05 -1.26 7.58
C ALA A 10 5.28 -0.03 6.69
N ALA A 11 5.26 1.18 7.25
CA ALA A 11 5.57 2.41 6.51
C ALA A 11 6.97 2.34 5.88
N ALA A 12 7.99 1.95 6.66
CA ALA A 12 9.35 1.80 6.15
C ALA A 12 9.45 0.84 4.95
N TRP A 13 8.72 -0.27 4.96
CA TRP A 13 8.68 -1.21 3.83
C TRP A 13 7.94 -0.65 2.61
N ILE A 14 6.85 0.08 2.82
CA ILE A 14 6.13 0.76 1.74
C ILE A 14 7.02 1.83 1.11
N GLU A 15 7.82 2.56 1.89
CA GLU A 15 8.74 3.56 1.33
C GLU A 15 9.92 2.93 0.60
N ALA A 16 10.53 1.89 1.18
CA ALA A 16 11.74 1.30 0.62
C ALA A 16 11.46 0.41 -0.61
N ARG A 17 10.33 -0.29 -0.63
CA ARG A 17 10.02 -1.36 -1.61
C ARG A 17 8.58 -1.33 -2.11
N GLY A 18 7.80 -0.34 -1.68
CA GLY A 18 6.42 -0.18 -2.07
C GLY A 18 6.28 0.57 -3.38
N GLN A 19 5.24 0.21 -4.10
CA GLN A 19 4.71 0.93 -5.22
C GLN A 19 3.31 1.38 -4.84
N VAL A 20 3.14 2.69 -4.68
CA VAL A 20 1.83 3.32 -4.46
C VAL A 20 1.35 3.88 -5.78
N GLN A 21 0.14 3.51 -6.18
CA GLN A 21 -0.44 3.94 -7.45
C GLN A 21 -1.89 4.33 -7.28
N THR A 22 -2.29 5.26 -8.14
CA THR A 22 -3.69 5.62 -8.34
C THR A 22 -4.11 5.14 -9.70
N ASN A 23 -4.82 4.01 -9.77
CA ASN A 23 -5.40 3.60 -11.03
C ASN A 23 -6.62 4.48 -11.32
N VAL A 24 -6.57 5.22 -12.41
CA VAL A 24 -7.75 5.86 -12.99
C VAL A 24 -8.54 4.74 -13.68
N GLY A 25 -9.51 4.16 -12.97
CA GLY A 25 -10.47 3.28 -13.61
C GLY A 25 -11.32 4.06 -14.62
N GLY A 26 -11.86 3.36 -15.63
CA GLY A 26 -12.89 3.94 -16.48
C GLY A 26 -14.03 4.51 -15.61
N VAL A 27 -14.40 5.76 -15.91
CA VAL A 27 -15.40 6.59 -15.20
C VAL A 27 -14.99 6.98 -13.76
N GLY A 28 -14.14 8.00 -13.64
CA GLY A 28 -14.08 8.93 -12.49
C GLY A 28 -13.69 8.38 -11.12
N ARG A 29 -13.42 7.08 -10.97
CA ARG A 29 -13.08 6.47 -9.68
C ARG A 29 -11.58 6.16 -9.61
N SER A 30 -10.86 7.05 -8.94
CA SER A 30 -9.50 6.80 -8.44
C SER A 30 -9.52 5.59 -7.50
N ARG A 31 -8.76 4.53 -7.84
CA ARG A 31 -8.58 3.35 -6.96
C ARG A 31 -7.13 3.27 -6.53
N PRO A 32 -6.81 3.55 -5.25
CA PRO A 32 -5.46 3.40 -4.75
C PRO A 32 -5.05 1.94 -4.74
N GLN A 33 -3.77 1.72 -4.93
CA GLN A 33 -3.12 0.44 -4.84
C GLN A 33 -1.79 0.62 -4.11
N VAL A 34 -1.52 -0.29 -3.19
CA VAL A 34 -0.21 -0.44 -2.54
C VAL A 34 0.30 -1.83 -2.88
N ARG A 35 1.55 -1.92 -3.32
CA ARG A 35 2.22 -3.18 -3.62
C ARG A 35 3.62 -3.16 -3.03
N VAL A 36 3.97 -4.09 -2.16
CA VAL A 36 5.33 -4.29 -1.65
C VAL A 36 5.91 -5.56 -2.25
N THR A 37 7.14 -5.48 -2.76
CA THR A 37 7.86 -6.64 -3.33
C THR A 37 9.13 -6.91 -2.53
N ALA A 38 9.34 -8.16 -2.13
CA ALA A 38 10.47 -8.60 -1.32
C ALA A 38 11.07 -9.91 -1.82
N LEU A 39 12.31 -10.20 -1.41
CA LEU A 39 12.98 -11.48 -1.64
C LEU A 39 12.60 -12.53 -0.59
N ASP A 40 12.22 -12.09 0.62
CA ASP A 40 11.85 -12.95 1.72
C ASP A 40 10.31 -12.96 1.87
N PRO A 41 9.64 -14.13 1.87
CA PRO A 41 8.20 -14.24 2.09
C PRO A 41 7.74 -13.74 3.46
N ALA A 42 8.63 -13.69 4.46
CA ALA A 42 8.27 -13.20 5.80
C ALA A 42 7.77 -11.75 5.77
N VAL A 43 8.26 -10.92 4.85
CA VAL A 43 7.84 -9.52 4.74
C VAL A 43 6.41 -9.39 4.22
N PRO A 44 6.02 -9.95 3.05
CA PRO A 44 4.63 -9.97 2.61
C PRO A 44 3.66 -10.59 3.61
N ASN A 45 4.05 -11.67 4.29
CA ASN A 45 3.21 -12.34 5.28
C ASN A 45 2.98 -11.44 6.51
N ALA A 46 4.04 -10.84 7.06
CA ALA A 46 3.92 -9.93 8.19
C ALA A 46 3.05 -8.70 7.87
N LEU A 47 3.15 -8.17 6.65
CA LEU A 47 2.27 -7.08 6.19
C LEU A 47 0.80 -7.53 6.08
N ALA A 48 0.55 -8.73 5.54
CA ALA A 48 -0.80 -9.28 5.47
C ALA A 48 -1.42 -9.49 6.87
N GLU A 49 -0.63 -9.98 7.82
CA GLU A 49 -1.03 -10.17 9.21
C GLU A 49 -1.29 -8.82 9.92
N CYS A 50 -0.35 -7.87 9.82
CA CYS A 50 -0.43 -6.55 10.45
C CYS A 50 -1.68 -5.75 10.07
N PHE A 51 -2.10 -5.85 8.81
CA PHE A 51 -3.27 -5.13 8.32
C PHE A 51 -4.54 -5.98 8.29
N GLY A 52 -4.44 -7.31 8.38
CA GLY A 52 -5.56 -8.23 8.11
C GLY A 52 -6.13 -8.07 6.70
N LEU A 53 -5.34 -7.53 5.77
CA LEU A 53 -5.76 -7.08 4.44
C LEU A 53 -4.70 -7.43 3.40
N GLY A 54 -5.14 -7.43 2.14
CA GLY A 54 -4.28 -7.65 0.99
C GLY A 54 -4.16 -9.11 0.56
N LYS A 55 -3.53 -9.30 -0.59
CA LYS A 55 -3.20 -10.62 -1.13
C LYS A 55 -1.69 -10.78 -1.22
N THR A 56 -1.21 -11.94 -0.82
CA THR A 56 0.18 -12.37 -1.05
C THR A 56 0.27 -13.19 -2.33
N ASP A 57 1.32 -12.98 -3.12
CA ASP A 57 1.55 -13.70 -4.36
C ASP A 57 3.06 -13.84 -4.62
N THR A 58 3.44 -14.62 -5.62
CA THR A 58 4.82 -14.77 -6.08
C THR A 58 4.92 -14.50 -7.58
N PHE A 59 6.04 -13.93 -8.02
CA PHE A 59 6.35 -13.89 -9.45
C PHE A 59 7.84 -13.97 -9.71
N ASN A 60 8.19 -14.50 -10.88
CA ASN A 60 9.56 -14.58 -11.36
C ASN A 60 9.76 -13.51 -12.44
N PRO A 61 10.65 -12.52 -12.25
CA PRO A 61 10.93 -11.52 -13.25
C PRO A 61 11.44 -12.16 -14.55
N ARG A 62 10.96 -11.70 -15.71
CA ARG A 62 11.43 -12.20 -17.02
C ARG A 62 12.93 -12.03 -17.23
N THR A 63 13.51 -10.96 -16.67
CA THR A 63 14.94 -10.64 -16.75
C THR A 63 15.81 -11.47 -15.79
N ALA A 64 15.20 -12.08 -14.78
CA ALA A 64 15.89 -12.89 -13.77
C ALA A 64 14.98 -14.06 -13.34
N PRO A 65 14.75 -15.06 -14.21
CA PRO A 65 13.75 -16.11 -13.98
C PRO A 65 14.09 -17.03 -12.80
N HIS A 66 15.37 -17.06 -12.39
CA HIS A 66 15.84 -17.79 -11.21
C HIS A 66 15.45 -17.11 -9.89
N LEU A 67 15.03 -15.85 -9.92
CA LEU A 67 14.57 -15.14 -8.73
C LEU A 67 13.07 -15.31 -8.57
N THR A 68 12.66 -15.79 -7.39
CA THR A 68 11.27 -15.74 -6.94
C THR A 68 11.10 -14.51 -6.07
N LEU A 69 10.21 -13.59 -6.47
CA LEU A 69 9.85 -12.42 -5.69
C LEU A 69 8.49 -12.64 -5.05
N TYR A 70 8.38 -12.24 -3.79
CA TYR A 70 7.15 -12.32 -3.01
C TYR A 70 6.52 -10.94 -2.95
N VAL A 71 5.21 -10.89 -3.11
CA VAL A 71 4.44 -9.66 -3.24
C VAL A 71 3.34 -9.66 -2.21
N TRP A 72 3.15 -8.52 -1.54
CA TRP A 72 1.90 -8.20 -0.87
C TRP A 72 1.23 -7.02 -1.58
N GLN A 73 -0.07 -7.13 -1.85
CA GLN A 73 -0.81 -6.11 -2.58
C GLN A 73 -2.20 -5.85 -2.00
N VAL A 74 -2.53 -4.57 -1.85
CA VAL A 74 -3.85 -4.08 -1.45
C VAL A 74 -4.38 -3.12 -2.51
N ARG A 75 -5.70 -3.13 -2.75
CA ARG A 75 -6.36 -2.26 -3.74
C ARG A 75 -7.63 -1.63 -3.18
N GLY A 76 -8.07 -0.55 -3.80
CA GLY A 76 -9.38 0.03 -3.53
C GLY A 76 -9.49 0.55 -2.11
N LYS A 77 -10.62 0.31 -1.43
CA LYS A 77 -10.88 0.90 -0.10
C LYS A 77 -9.75 0.61 0.89
N ALA A 78 -9.47 -0.68 1.04
CA ALA A 78 -8.43 -1.23 1.91
C ALA A 78 -7.04 -0.63 1.69
N ALA A 79 -6.69 -0.24 0.46
CA ALA A 79 -5.39 0.38 0.19
C ALA A 79 -5.31 1.79 0.82
N ALA A 80 -6.41 2.55 0.82
CA ALA A 80 -6.41 3.84 1.51
C ALA A 80 -6.35 3.65 3.04
N ASP A 81 -7.07 2.67 3.58
CA ASP A 81 -7.08 2.40 5.03
C ASP A 81 -5.67 2.06 5.54
N VAL A 82 -4.89 1.30 4.75
CA VAL A 82 -3.46 1.04 5.00
C VAL A 82 -2.64 2.33 4.93
N LEU A 83 -2.86 3.15 3.90
CA LEU A 83 -2.11 4.39 3.70
C LEU A 83 -2.41 5.41 4.81
N GLU A 84 -3.64 5.52 5.28
CA GLU A 84 -4.04 6.40 6.41
C GLU A 84 -3.30 6.03 7.70
N ARG A 85 -3.14 4.73 7.98
CA ARG A 85 -2.39 4.23 9.14
C ARG A 85 -0.89 4.48 9.03
N THR A 86 -0.33 4.48 7.82
CA THR A 86 1.12 4.49 7.60
C THR A 86 1.68 5.88 7.26
N VAL A 87 0.88 6.78 6.66
CA VAL A 87 1.32 8.15 6.29
C VAL A 87 1.97 8.95 7.42
N PRO A 88 1.51 8.87 8.69
CA PRO A 88 2.12 9.63 9.77
C PRO A 88 3.59 9.28 10.01
N TYR A 89 4.02 8.08 9.60
CA TYR A 89 5.36 7.54 9.80
C TYR A 89 6.24 7.61 8.56
N MET A 90 5.69 8.04 7.42
CA MET A 90 6.46 8.21 6.18
C MET A 90 7.31 9.48 6.23
N VAL A 91 8.51 9.40 5.68
CA VAL A 91 9.51 10.49 5.70
C VAL A 91 10.09 10.82 4.32
N SER A 92 9.85 9.98 3.32
CA SER A 92 10.33 10.15 1.95
C SER A 92 9.32 10.86 1.05
N ASP A 93 9.71 11.16 -0.19
CA ASP A 93 8.89 11.88 -1.16
C ASP A 93 7.56 11.18 -1.49
N ILE A 94 7.48 9.84 -1.33
CA ILE A 94 6.24 9.07 -1.54
C ILE A 94 5.12 9.53 -0.61
N ARG A 95 5.44 10.13 0.54
CA ARG A 95 4.46 10.67 1.47
C ARG A 95 3.52 11.66 0.80
N ARG A 96 4.05 12.57 -0.03
CA ARG A 96 3.24 13.58 -0.73
C ARG A 96 2.26 12.94 -1.70
N ASP A 97 2.71 11.90 -2.42
CA ASP A 97 1.85 11.14 -3.32
C ASP A 97 0.73 10.43 -2.56
N VAL A 98 1.06 9.86 -1.39
CA VAL A 98 0.07 9.20 -0.52
C VAL A 98 -0.92 10.22 0.04
N GLU A 99 -0.47 11.36 0.56
CA GLU A 99 -1.33 12.43 1.06
C GLU A 99 -2.30 12.90 -0.04
N TYR A 100 -1.81 13.13 -1.25
CA TYR A 100 -2.63 13.48 -2.41
C TYR A 100 -3.68 12.40 -2.75
N ILE A 101 -3.31 11.13 -2.68
CA ILE A 101 -4.22 10.00 -2.90
C ILE A 101 -5.35 9.99 -1.87
N LEU A 102 -5.02 10.23 -0.60
CA LEU A 102 -5.97 10.23 0.51
C LEU A 102 -6.91 11.45 0.43
N GLU A 103 -6.39 12.63 0.07
CA GLU A 103 -7.19 13.85 -0.12
C GLU A 103 -8.26 13.67 -1.20
N ARG A 104 -7.90 13.12 -2.37
CA ARG A 104 -8.84 12.83 -3.46
C ARG A 104 -9.93 11.81 -3.12
N ARG A 105 -9.73 11.06 -2.04
CA ARG A 105 -10.62 10.02 -1.53
C ARG A 105 -11.63 10.57 -0.53
N ARG A 106 -11.34 11.71 0.10
CA ARG A 106 -12.29 12.37 0.99
C ARG A 106 -13.50 12.79 0.14
N PRO A 107 -14.73 12.39 0.49
CA PRO A 107 -15.90 12.97 -0.14
C PRO A 107 -15.80 14.49 0.02
N ALA A 108 -16.24 15.25 -0.99
CA ALA A 108 -16.29 16.70 -0.91
C ALA A 108 -17.13 17.11 0.30
N GLN A 109 -16.48 17.29 1.45
CA GLN A 109 -17.07 17.95 2.60
C GLN A 109 -17.09 19.42 2.22
N ASN A 110 -18.18 19.86 1.56
CA ASN A 110 -18.77 21.20 1.67
C ASN A 110 -19.85 21.37 0.58
N GLY A 111 -21.07 21.02 0.96
CA GLY A 111 -22.31 21.41 0.30
C GLY A 111 -23.42 21.57 1.34
N VAL A 112 -23.08 22.07 2.53
CA VAL A 112 -24.06 22.58 3.51
C VAL A 112 -23.88 24.08 3.54
N HIS A 113 -24.47 24.77 2.56
CA HIS A 113 -24.84 26.17 2.75
C HIS A 113 -26.32 26.21 3.10
N ARG A 114 -26.57 26.87 4.24
CA ARG A 114 -27.87 27.28 4.77
C ARG A 114 -28.74 27.96 3.73
#